data_AF-A0A183A1D7-F1
#
_entry.id   AF-A0A183A1D7-F1
#
_cell.length_a   1.000
_cell.length_b   1.000
_cell.length_c   1.000
_cell.angle_alpha   90.00
_cell.angle_beta   90.00
_cell.angle_gamma   90.00
#
_symmetry.space_group_name_H-M   'P 1'
#
loop_
_entity.id
_entity.type
_entity.pdbx_description
1 polymer ?
#
loop_
_entity_poly.entity_id
_entity_poly.type
_entity_poly.pdbx_seq_one_letter_code
_entity_poly.pdbx_strand_id
1 'polypeptide(L)'
;MKIDRKKIVNRSGYDQNECMLLAKRLSECPDDTLISELKKINVWNYGKCELGLWADVLDRLDAILERAVTKVGRWMLRLDTPEEASLVDDVVTILEFTGHLIEHSIYRYLYGSWNHILALFGSENMDILLAVLGLSYNFSRGRPSSYIPWPANHKIVLHALHKRKQTPSQIMEELLAQHPVPSSKQMALFARVRLATYFADPEQRHKCIRARLQALSILSYTFDVDERHLYPNLLDELVEVLELPDGQYMGIKACALRTMTAIVNSHRLGVE
;
A
#
# COMPACT_ATOMS: atom_id res chain seq x y z
N MET A 1 -2.78 0.73 19.20
CA MET A 1 -3.07 2.17 19.25
C MET A 1 -3.92 2.52 20.50
N LYS A 2 -4.11 3.81 20.82
CA LYS A 2 -5.06 4.31 21.83
C LYS A 2 -6.17 5.01 21.07
N ILE A 3 -7.24 4.29 20.71
CA ILE A 3 -8.44 4.92 20.16
C ILE A 3 -8.92 5.94 21.19
N ASP A 4 -9.15 7.19 20.77
CA ASP A 4 -9.69 8.23 21.65
C ASP A 4 -11.17 7.93 21.92
N ARG A 5 -11.42 7.04 22.90
CA ARG A 5 -12.74 6.52 23.25
C ARG A 5 -13.73 7.61 23.63
N LYS A 6 -13.26 8.82 23.97
CA LYS A 6 -14.08 9.99 24.26
C LYS A 6 -14.76 10.58 23.00
N LYS A 7 -14.30 10.23 21.81
CA LYS A 7 -14.85 10.67 20.52
C LYS A 7 -15.78 9.64 19.86
N ILE A 8 -15.95 8.46 20.48
CA ILE A 8 -16.89 7.45 19.99
C ILE A 8 -18.30 7.93 20.35
N VAL A 9 -18.99 8.51 19.37
CA VAL A 9 -20.41 8.85 19.47
C VAL A 9 -21.18 7.76 18.76
N ASN A 10 -21.88 6.91 19.52
CA ASN A 10 -22.69 5.83 18.97
C ASN A 10 -23.91 6.44 18.26
N ARG A 11 -23.78 6.73 16.96
CA ARG A 11 -24.77 7.40 16.11
C ARG A 11 -24.84 6.75 14.73
N SER A 12 -24.76 5.43 14.70
CA SER A 12 -24.94 4.68 13.46
C SER A 12 -26.43 4.58 13.10
N GLY A 13 -26.78 4.97 11.87
CA GLY A 13 -28.05 4.62 11.24
C GLY A 13 -28.03 3.28 10.48
N TYR A 14 -26.93 2.53 10.55
CA TYR A 14 -26.73 1.24 9.89
C TYR A 14 -26.88 0.07 10.89
N ASP A 15 -27.37 -1.08 10.41
CA ASP A 15 -27.27 -2.33 11.15
C ASP A 15 -25.81 -2.82 11.12
N GLN A 16 -25.20 -2.93 12.31
CA GLN A 16 -23.78 -3.31 12.47
C GLN A 16 -23.63 -4.64 13.23
N ASN A 17 -24.71 -5.42 13.39
CA ASN A 17 -24.69 -6.61 14.24
C ASN A 17 -23.63 -7.63 13.82
N GLU A 18 -23.52 -7.93 12.54
CA GLU A 18 -22.52 -8.88 12.03
C GLU A 18 -21.09 -8.38 12.23
N CYS A 19 -20.85 -7.08 11.96
CA CYS A 19 -19.56 -6.44 12.23
C CYS A 19 -19.20 -6.46 13.73
N MET A 20 -20.17 -6.20 14.61
CA MET A 20 -19.97 -6.24 16.06
C MET A 20 -19.62 -7.66 16.54
N LEU A 21 -20.33 -8.68 16.07
CA LEU A 21 -20.07 -10.07 16.41
C LEU A 21 -18.69 -10.52 15.92
N LEU A 22 -18.31 -10.14 14.70
CA LEU A 22 -17.01 -10.46 14.14
C LEU A 22 -15.87 -9.73 14.87
N ALA A 23 -16.02 -8.42 15.10
CA ALA A 23 -15.03 -7.63 15.82
C ALA A 23 -14.79 -8.18 17.24
N LYS A 24 -15.87 -8.55 17.94
CA LYS A 24 -15.78 -9.19 19.27
C LYS A 24 -15.08 -10.55 19.22
N ARG A 25 -15.44 -11.42 18.26
CA ARG A 25 -14.78 -12.72 18.10
C ARG A 25 -13.28 -12.56 17.83
N LEU A 26 -12.91 -11.63 16.96
CA LEU A 26 -11.52 -11.38 16.62
C LEU A 26 -10.76 -10.72 17.76
N SER A 27 -11.39 -9.85 18.56
CA SER A 27 -10.72 -9.23 19.72
C SER A 27 -10.46 -10.23 20.84
N GLU A 28 -11.32 -11.23 21.01
CA GLU A 28 -11.21 -12.27 22.05
C GLU A 28 -10.36 -13.49 21.62
N CYS A 29 -10.07 -13.67 20.33
CA CYS A 29 -9.30 -14.83 19.87
C CYS A 29 -7.81 -14.75 20.29
N PRO A 30 -7.13 -15.88 20.57
CA PRO A 30 -5.70 -15.90 20.88
C PRO A 30 -4.82 -15.28 19.79
N ASP A 31 -3.73 -14.61 20.18
CA ASP A 31 -2.80 -13.95 19.24
C ASP A 31 -2.27 -14.90 18.15
N ASP A 32 -1.93 -16.14 18.51
CA ASP A 32 -1.42 -17.16 17.60
C ASP A 32 -2.43 -17.55 16.49
N THR A 33 -3.72 -17.30 16.73
CA THR A 33 -4.81 -17.62 15.79
C THR A 33 -5.34 -16.41 15.04
N LEU A 34 -5.01 -15.19 15.47
CA LEU A 34 -5.60 -13.97 14.94
C LEU A 34 -5.40 -13.86 13.43
N ILE A 35 -4.17 -14.02 12.95
CA ILE A 35 -3.85 -13.91 11.52
C ILE A 35 -4.58 -14.99 10.70
N SER A 36 -4.64 -16.23 11.20
CA SER A 36 -5.31 -17.30 10.48
C SER A 36 -6.83 -17.09 10.39
N GLU A 37 -7.44 -16.46 11.38
CA GLU A 37 -8.83 -16.01 11.32
C GLU A 37 -9.02 -14.86 10.31
N LEU A 38 -8.10 -13.90 10.25
CA LEU A 38 -8.15 -12.81 9.26
C LEU A 38 -8.03 -13.34 7.82
N LYS A 39 -7.17 -14.34 7.57
CA LYS A 39 -7.01 -14.97 6.24
C LYS A 39 -8.28 -15.59 5.69
N LYS A 40 -9.25 -15.94 6.56
CA LYS A 40 -10.55 -16.47 6.14
C LYS A 40 -11.45 -15.40 5.52
N ILE A 41 -11.13 -14.12 5.71
CA ILE A 41 -11.91 -12.97 5.24
C ILE A 41 -11.28 -12.45 3.94
N ASN A 42 -11.66 -13.07 2.83
CA ASN A 42 -11.24 -12.65 1.48
C ASN A 42 -12.25 -11.71 0.79
N VAL A 43 -13.50 -11.70 1.27
CA VAL A 43 -14.60 -10.86 0.77
C VAL A 43 -15.35 -10.29 1.96
N TRP A 44 -15.64 -9.00 1.91
CA TRP A 44 -16.37 -8.32 2.97
C TRP A 44 -17.88 -8.48 2.79
N ASN A 45 -18.50 -9.33 3.62
CA ASN A 45 -19.94 -9.60 3.57
C ASN A 45 -20.70 -9.16 4.82
N TYR A 46 -20.09 -8.32 5.67
CA TYR A 46 -20.61 -7.97 7.01
C TYR A 46 -21.32 -6.60 7.08
N GLY A 47 -21.51 -5.96 5.92
CA GLY A 47 -22.12 -4.63 5.83
C GLY A 47 -21.20 -3.48 6.23
N LYS A 48 -21.78 -2.27 6.31
CA LYS A 48 -21.07 -1.03 6.62
C LYS A 48 -21.03 -0.79 8.12
N CYS A 49 -19.88 -0.38 8.67
CA CYS A 49 -19.70 -0.22 10.11
C CYS A 49 -18.96 1.06 10.52
N GLU A 50 -18.99 1.38 11.82
CA GLU A 50 -18.11 2.38 12.41
C GLU A 50 -16.73 1.79 12.66
N LEU A 51 -15.67 2.48 12.22
CA LEU A 51 -14.30 2.01 12.46
C LEU A 51 -13.98 1.86 13.95
N GLY A 52 -14.65 2.64 14.81
CA GLY A 52 -14.48 2.57 16.27
C GLY A 52 -14.83 1.21 16.88
N LEU A 53 -15.69 0.40 16.24
CA LEU A 53 -16.01 -0.96 16.70
C LEU A 53 -14.80 -1.91 16.67
N TRP A 54 -13.84 -1.61 15.80
CA TRP A 54 -12.70 -2.47 15.53
C TRP A 54 -11.47 -2.08 16.35
N ALA A 55 -11.63 -1.17 17.32
CA ALA A 55 -10.56 -0.63 18.15
C ALA A 55 -9.60 -1.70 18.69
N ASP A 56 -10.15 -2.68 19.42
CA ASP A 56 -9.33 -3.67 20.11
C ASP A 56 -8.64 -4.64 19.13
N VAL A 57 -9.28 -4.94 17.99
CA VAL A 57 -8.66 -5.73 16.91
C VAL A 57 -7.51 -4.93 16.29
N LEU A 58 -7.78 -3.69 15.88
CA LEU A 58 -6.79 -2.81 15.24
C LEU A 58 -5.60 -2.54 16.14
N ASP A 59 -5.80 -2.44 17.47
CA ASP A 59 -4.72 -2.25 18.43
C ASP A 59 -3.74 -3.44 18.47
N ARG A 60 -4.26 -4.66 18.32
CA ARG A 60 -3.43 -5.87 18.21
C ARG A 60 -2.68 -5.92 16.89
N LEU A 61 -3.33 -5.57 15.78
CA LEU A 61 -2.68 -5.51 14.47
C LEU A 61 -1.59 -4.42 14.42
N ASP A 62 -1.82 -3.30 15.09
CA ASP A 62 -0.88 -2.18 15.22
C ASP A 62 0.44 -2.61 15.87
N ALA A 63 0.41 -3.45 16.90
CA ALA A 63 1.61 -4.00 17.53
C ALA A 63 2.43 -4.89 16.59
N ILE A 64 1.77 -5.66 15.73
CA ILE A 64 2.44 -6.48 14.70
C ILE A 64 3.08 -5.58 13.64
N LEU A 65 2.36 -4.53 13.20
CA LEU A 65 2.87 -3.54 12.26
C LEU A 65 4.07 -2.78 12.83
N GLU A 66 4.02 -2.37 14.09
CA GLU A 66 5.13 -1.69 14.80
C GLU A 66 6.40 -2.57 14.80
N ARG A 67 6.24 -3.86 15.13
CA ARG A 67 7.33 -4.83 15.07
C ARG A 67 7.91 -4.96 13.66
N ALA A 68 7.04 -5.03 12.65
CA ALA A 68 7.45 -5.19 11.26
C ALA A 68 8.29 -4.00 10.75
N VAL A 69 7.88 -2.78 11.07
CA VAL A 69 8.54 -1.54 10.58
C VAL A 69 9.78 -1.13 11.36
N THR A 70 10.14 -1.88 12.41
CA THR A 70 11.36 -1.63 13.17
C THR A 70 12.57 -1.71 12.23
N LYS A 71 13.45 -0.70 12.26
CA LYS A 71 14.62 -0.64 11.37
C LYS A 71 15.72 -1.60 11.82
N VAL A 72 16.22 -2.39 10.89
CA VAL A 72 17.43 -3.19 11.03
C VAL A 72 18.47 -2.58 10.10
N GLY A 73 19.36 -1.74 10.63
CA GLY A 73 20.23 -0.91 9.79
C GLY A 73 19.53 0.36 9.29
N ARG A 74 20.04 0.94 8.19
CA ARG A 74 19.58 2.25 7.72
C ARG A 74 18.38 2.14 6.79
N TRP A 75 18.36 1.11 5.93
CA TRP A 75 17.31 0.96 4.90
C TRP A 75 16.46 -0.29 5.02
N MET A 76 16.91 -1.31 5.73
CA MET A 76 16.19 -2.56 5.88
C MET A 76 15.18 -2.51 7.04
N LEU A 77 13.97 -3.01 6.82
CA LEU A 77 12.98 -3.22 7.88
C LEU A 77 13.17 -4.62 8.48
N ARG A 78 12.73 -4.81 9.73
CA ARG A 78 12.77 -6.11 10.40
C ARG A 78 12.04 -7.18 9.58
N LEU A 79 10.91 -6.85 8.99
CA LEU A 79 10.13 -7.77 8.15
C LEU A 79 10.88 -8.22 6.87
N ASP A 80 11.89 -7.46 6.44
CA ASP A 80 12.70 -7.79 5.26
C ASP A 80 13.86 -8.74 5.61
N THR A 81 14.06 -9.04 6.89
CA THR A 81 15.11 -9.97 7.33
C THR A 81 14.73 -11.42 7.01
N PRO A 82 15.68 -12.29 6.60
CA PRO A 82 15.39 -13.68 6.29
C PRO A 82 14.75 -14.47 7.44
N GLU A 83 15.06 -14.09 8.68
CA GLU A 83 14.54 -14.73 9.90
C GLU A 83 13.03 -14.50 10.09
N GLU A 84 12.48 -13.44 9.51
CA GLU A 84 11.10 -12.99 9.70
C GLU A 84 10.24 -13.23 8.45
N ALA A 85 10.58 -14.24 7.63
CA ALA A 85 9.85 -14.54 6.39
C ALA A 85 8.34 -14.77 6.58
N SER A 86 7.92 -15.34 7.72
CA SER A 86 6.50 -15.51 8.05
C SER A 86 5.79 -14.18 8.35
N LEU A 87 6.51 -13.19 8.88
CA LEU A 87 5.95 -11.87 9.20
C LEU A 87 5.49 -11.12 7.96
N VAL A 88 6.11 -11.37 6.80
CA VAL A 88 5.68 -10.79 5.52
C VAL A 88 4.22 -11.17 5.23
N ASP A 89 3.90 -12.46 5.32
CA ASP A 89 2.55 -12.97 5.03
C ASP A 89 1.51 -12.47 6.06
N ASP A 90 1.92 -12.36 7.33
CA ASP A 90 1.11 -11.77 8.38
C ASP A 90 0.79 -10.30 8.10
N VAL A 91 1.79 -9.51 7.71
CA VAL A 91 1.61 -8.08 7.38
C VAL A 91 0.76 -7.89 6.13
N VAL A 92 0.97 -8.70 5.08
CA VAL A 92 0.10 -8.68 3.89
C VAL A 92 -1.35 -8.94 4.28
N THR A 93 -1.60 -9.98 5.07
CA THR A 93 -2.94 -10.31 5.58
C THR A 93 -3.56 -9.13 6.36
N ILE A 94 -2.78 -8.50 7.25
CA ILE A 94 -3.24 -7.34 8.03
C ILE A 94 -3.64 -6.18 7.12
N LEU A 95 -2.81 -5.88 6.10
CA LEU A 95 -3.05 -4.77 5.19
C LEU A 95 -4.27 -5.02 4.30
N GLU A 96 -4.46 -6.24 3.80
CA GLU A 96 -5.61 -6.63 3.00
C GLU A 96 -6.91 -6.57 3.81
N PHE A 97 -6.91 -7.15 5.01
CA PHE A 97 -8.03 -7.06 5.95
C PHE A 97 -8.35 -5.60 6.29
N THR A 98 -7.34 -4.80 6.64
CA THR A 98 -7.52 -3.38 6.95
C THR A 98 -8.06 -2.62 5.73
N GLY A 99 -7.64 -3.00 4.52
CA GLY A 99 -8.16 -2.48 3.26
C GLY A 99 -9.66 -2.71 3.11
N HIS A 100 -10.11 -3.95 3.31
CA HIS A 100 -11.52 -4.32 3.29
C HIS A 100 -12.32 -3.58 4.35
N LEU A 101 -11.81 -3.52 5.58
CA LEU A 101 -12.44 -2.84 6.70
C LEU A 101 -12.62 -1.34 6.40
N ILE A 102 -11.56 -0.66 5.96
CA ILE A 102 -11.60 0.78 5.66
C ILE A 102 -12.60 1.10 4.55
N GLU A 103 -12.65 0.29 3.49
CA GLU A 103 -13.61 0.48 2.40
C GLU A 103 -15.06 0.48 2.90
N HIS A 104 -15.38 -0.38 3.88
CA HIS A 104 -16.72 -0.54 4.44
C HIS A 104 -16.93 0.21 5.75
N SER A 105 -15.99 1.07 6.15
CA SER A 105 -16.07 1.83 7.40
C SER A 105 -16.42 3.31 7.19
N ILE A 106 -17.21 3.86 8.12
CA ILE A 106 -17.31 5.31 8.36
C ILE A 106 -16.32 5.75 9.44
N TYR A 107 -16.10 7.06 9.55
CA TYR A 107 -15.14 7.65 10.48
C TYR A 107 -13.71 7.10 10.32
N ARG A 108 -13.30 6.86 9.06
CA ARG A 108 -11.96 6.35 8.68
C ARG A 108 -10.80 7.17 9.23
N TYR A 109 -11.03 8.44 9.55
CA TYR A 109 -10.04 9.33 10.18
C TYR A 109 -9.60 8.86 11.57
N LEU A 110 -10.31 7.92 12.19
CA LEU A 110 -9.93 7.29 13.45
C LEU A 110 -8.76 6.30 13.29
N TYR A 111 -8.42 5.89 12.05
CA TYR A 111 -7.26 5.04 11.80
C TYR A 111 -5.96 5.83 12.03
N GLY A 112 -5.22 5.49 13.10
CA GLY A 112 -4.00 6.21 13.50
C GLY A 112 -2.69 5.46 13.27
N SER A 113 -2.72 4.24 12.75
CA SER A 113 -1.52 3.45 12.39
C SER A 113 -0.85 3.90 11.09
N TRP A 114 -1.17 5.10 10.59
CA TRP A 114 -0.68 5.62 9.31
C TRP A 114 0.84 5.72 9.25
N ASN A 115 1.51 6.00 10.37
CA ASN A 115 2.98 6.02 10.42
C ASN A 115 3.60 4.65 10.08
N HIS A 116 2.99 3.56 10.53
CA HIS A 116 3.43 2.21 10.17
C HIS A 116 3.20 1.95 8.67
N ILE A 117 2.03 2.34 8.14
CA ILE A 117 1.73 2.24 6.70
C ILE A 117 2.75 3.02 5.86
N LEU A 118 3.08 4.25 6.26
CA LEU A 118 4.09 5.06 5.59
C LEU A 118 5.48 4.43 5.65
N ALA A 119 5.86 3.83 6.78
CA ALA A 119 7.15 3.16 6.94
C ALA A 119 7.28 1.92 6.04
N LEU A 120 6.20 1.17 5.83
CA LEU A 120 6.18 -0.03 4.98
C LEU A 120 6.46 0.24 3.49
N PHE A 121 6.29 1.48 2.99
CA PHE A 121 6.77 1.86 1.65
C PHE A 121 8.28 1.71 1.48
N GLY A 122 9.02 1.67 2.60
CA GLY A 122 10.44 1.39 2.67
C GLY A 122 10.82 -0.09 2.65
N SER A 123 9.86 -1.01 2.56
CA SER A 123 10.15 -2.45 2.40
C SER A 123 10.76 -2.75 1.03
N GLU A 124 11.66 -3.72 0.99
CA GLU A 124 12.15 -4.29 -0.27
C GLU A 124 11.18 -5.31 -0.88
N ASN A 125 10.29 -5.89 -0.08
CA ASN A 125 9.32 -6.88 -0.55
C ASN A 125 8.19 -6.24 -1.38
N MET A 126 8.00 -6.74 -2.61
CA MET A 126 6.98 -6.23 -3.52
C MET A 126 5.54 -6.57 -3.10
N ASP A 127 5.30 -7.67 -2.40
CA ASP A 127 3.96 -8.05 -1.92
C ASP A 127 3.49 -7.09 -0.82
N ILE A 128 4.40 -6.70 0.09
CA ILE A 128 4.16 -5.64 1.08
C ILE A 128 3.84 -4.32 0.37
N LEU A 129 4.62 -3.94 -0.63
CA LEU A 129 4.39 -2.69 -1.37
C LEU A 129 3.02 -2.68 -2.06
N LEU A 130 2.61 -3.79 -2.68
CA LEU A 130 1.30 -3.94 -3.31
C LEU A 130 0.15 -3.84 -2.30
N ALA A 131 0.29 -4.48 -1.14
CA ALA A 131 -0.70 -4.44 -0.08
C ALA A 131 -0.84 -3.04 0.53
N VAL A 132 0.29 -2.35 0.79
CA VAL A 132 0.32 -0.97 1.28
C VAL A 132 -0.31 0.00 0.26
N LEU A 133 0.01 -0.15 -1.03
CA LEU A 133 -0.60 0.64 -2.09
C LEU A 133 -2.11 0.36 -2.20
N GLY A 134 -2.53 -0.90 -2.08
CA GLY A 134 -3.95 -1.28 -2.04
C GLY A 134 -4.71 -0.60 -0.90
N LEU A 135 -4.15 -0.62 0.31
CA LEU A 135 -4.72 0.07 1.47
C LEU A 135 -4.73 1.59 1.27
N SER A 136 -3.62 2.16 0.79
CA SER A 136 -3.49 3.60 0.55
C SER A 136 -4.50 4.12 -0.48
N TYR A 137 -4.77 3.32 -1.52
CA TYR A 137 -5.83 3.60 -2.50
C TYR A 137 -7.22 3.69 -1.85
N ASN A 138 -7.53 2.84 -0.89
CA ASN A 138 -8.81 2.89 -0.17
C ASN A 138 -8.95 4.17 0.68
N PHE A 139 -7.84 4.77 1.11
CA PHE A 139 -7.80 6.07 1.78
C PHE A 139 -7.80 7.27 0.82
N SER A 140 -7.22 7.15 -0.39
CA SER A 140 -7.09 8.26 -1.33
C SER A 140 -8.41 8.62 -2.03
N ARG A 141 -9.38 7.70 -2.06
CA ARG A 141 -10.75 8.00 -2.50
C ARG A 141 -11.39 9.07 -1.60
N GLY A 142 -11.30 10.35 -2.01
CA GLY A 142 -12.00 11.47 -1.38
C GLY A 142 -11.14 12.51 -0.65
N ARG A 143 -9.85 12.68 -0.97
CA ARG A 143 -9.06 13.82 -0.47
C ARG A 143 -8.12 14.42 -1.53
N PRO A 144 -8.30 15.68 -1.91
CA PRO A 144 -7.26 16.41 -2.64
C PRO A 144 -6.13 16.81 -1.69
N SER A 145 -4.88 16.66 -2.13
CA SER A 145 -3.67 17.14 -1.44
C SER A 145 -2.77 17.86 -2.44
N SER A 146 -2.00 18.84 -1.98
CA SER A 146 -1.24 19.76 -2.83
C SER A 146 0.13 19.21 -3.24
N TYR A 147 0.52 19.53 -4.47
CA TYR A 147 1.73 19.05 -5.17
C TYR A 147 3.02 19.77 -4.70
N ILE A 148 4.15 19.05 -4.68
CA ILE A 148 5.51 19.63 -4.53
C ILE A 148 6.34 19.22 -5.76
N PRO A 149 6.83 20.18 -6.57
CA PRO A 149 7.63 19.89 -7.76
C PRO A 149 9.09 19.51 -7.41
N TRP A 150 9.68 18.68 -8.27
CA TRP A 150 11.07 18.18 -8.17
C TRP A 150 12.07 19.10 -8.88
N PRO A 151 13.19 19.52 -8.25
CA PRO A 151 14.31 20.09 -8.99
C PRO A 151 15.62 19.28 -8.94
N ALA A 152 16.38 19.42 -10.03
CA ALA A 152 17.79 19.08 -10.32
C ALA A 152 18.23 17.59 -10.37
N ASN A 153 18.75 17.19 -11.53
CA ASN A 153 19.22 15.84 -11.85
C ASN A 153 20.69 15.64 -11.46
N HIS A 154 20.95 14.75 -10.49
CA HIS A 154 22.23 14.08 -10.31
C HIS A 154 22.09 12.64 -10.85
N LYS A 155 22.93 12.24 -11.80
CA LYS A 155 22.83 10.94 -12.50
C LYS A 155 23.81 9.95 -11.87
N ILE A 156 23.29 8.91 -11.23
CA ILE A 156 24.05 7.74 -10.80
C ILE A 156 23.81 6.64 -11.85
N VAL A 157 24.87 6.08 -12.43
CA VAL A 157 24.79 5.00 -13.41
C VAL A 157 25.27 3.71 -12.76
N LEU A 158 24.40 2.70 -12.74
CA LEU A 158 24.71 1.38 -12.23
C LEU A 158 24.39 0.35 -13.31
N HIS A 159 25.34 -0.54 -13.58
CA HIS A 159 25.19 -1.54 -14.63
C HIS A 159 24.69 -2.88 -14.06
N ALA A 160 23.73 -3.48 -14.76
CA ALA A 160 23.25 -4.84 -14.52
C ALA A 160 22.89 -5.16 -13.05
N LEU A 161 22.11 -4.27 -12.39
CA LEU A 161 21.66 -4.49 -11.00
C LEU A 161 21.03 -5.87 -10.78
N HIS A 162 20.21 -6.33 -11.72
CA HIS A 162 19.56 -7.64 -11.71
C HIS A 162 20.53 -8.84 -11.64
N LYS A 163 21.83 -8.65 -11.93
CA LYS A 163 22.86 -9.71 -11.82
C LYS A 163 23.59 -9.69 -10.47
N ARG A 164 23.39 -8.65 -9.65
CA ARG A 164 23.99 -8.58 -8.31
C ARG A 164 23.22 -9.51 -7.37
N LYS A 165 23.92 -10.16 -6.44
CA LYS A 165 23.30 -11.03 -5.42
C LYS A 165 22.81 -10.27 -4.17
N GLN A 166 22.78 -8.94 -4.24
CA GLN A 166 22.44 -8.07 -3.12
C GLN A 166 20.95 -7.74 -3.15
N THR A 167 20.35 -7.55 -1.97
CA THR A 167 18.98 -7.06 -1.86
C THR A 167 18.89 -5.56 -2.18
N PRO A 168 17.70 -5.02 -2.53
CA PRO A 168 17.55 -3.59 -2.75
C PRO A 168 18.02 -2.74 -1.57
N SER A 169 17.79 -3.18 -0.32
CA SER A 169 18.26 -2.46 0.87
C SER A 169 19.78 -2.43 0.96
N GLN A 170 20.45 -3.56 0.69
CA GLN A 170 21.91 -3.63 0.66
C GLN A 170 22.50 -2.73 -0.44
N ILE A 171 21.90 -2.72 -1.63
CA ILE A 171 22.32 -1.83 -2.72
C ILE A 171 22.10 -0.36 -2.33
N MET A 172 20.99 -0.04 -1.67
CA MET A 172 20.70 1.32 -1.21
C MET A 172 21.72 1.80 -0.17
N GLU A 173 22.09 0.94 0.79
CA GLU A 173 23.10 1.27 1.80
C GLU A 173 24.48 1.47 1.17
N GLU A 174 24.87 0.62 0.22
CA GLU A 174 26.10 0.79 -0.57
C GLU A 174 26.11 2.14 -1.31
N LEU A 175 25.00 2.51 -1.96
CA LEU A 175 24.90 3.77 -2.70
C LEU A 175 24.99 5.00 -1.79
N LEU A 176 24.39 4.95 -0.60
CA LEU A 176 24.45 6.04 0.36
C LEU A 176 25.81 6.18 1.04
N ALA A 177 26.60 5.10 1.07
CA ALA A 177 28.00 5.18 1.51
C ALA A 177 28.87 5.88 0.45
N GLN A 178 28.56 5.72 -0.83
CA GLN A 178 29.36 6.26 -1.94
C GLN A 178 28.90 7.66 -2.40
N HIS A 179 27.62 7.98 -2.23
CA HIS A 179 27.02 9.21 -2.75
C HIS A 179 26.18 9.94 -1.68
N PRO A 180 26.37 11.26 -1.49
CA PRO A 180 25.57 12.06 -0.56
C PRO A 180 24.19 12.38 -1.17
N VAL A 181 23.30 11.38 -1.21
CA VAL A 181 21.94 11.54 -1.72
C VAL A 181 21.08 12.28 -0.68
N PRO A 182 20.44 13.42 -1.03
CA PRO A 182 19.55 14.14 -0.11
C PRO A 182 18.37 13.28 0.35
N SER A 183 17.98 13.37 1.62
CA SER A 183 16.90 12.55 2.21
C SER A 183 15.59 12.59 1.42
N SER A 184 15.24 13.75 0.85
CA SER A 184 14.04 13.92 0.00
C SER A 184 14.05 13.07 -1.27
N LYS A 185 15.23 12.68 -1.77
CA LYS A 185 15.40 11.89 -3.00
C LYS A 185 15.61 10.41 -2.73
N GLN A 186 15.90 10.02 -1.49
CA GLN A 186 16.29 8.64 -1.16
C GLN A 186 15.16 7.63 -1.44
N MET A 187 13.90 7.95 -1.12
CA MET A 187 12.77 7.05 -1.42
C MET A 187 12.57 6.83 -2.92
N ALA A 188 12.69 7.90 -3.71
CA ALA A 188 12.55 7.80 -5.16
C ALA A 188 13.74 7.05 -5.80
N LEU A 189 14.94 7.17 -5.24
CA LEU A 189 16.07 6.33 -5.62
C LEU A 189 15.83 4.86 -5.25
N PHE A 190 15.36 4.60 -4.04
CA PHE A 190 15.07 3.25 -3.56
C PHE A 190 13.98 2.54 -4.39
N ALA A 191 12.93 3.27 -4.81
CA ALA A 191 11.93 2.75 -5.75
C ALA A 191 12.55 2.34 -7.10
N ARG A 192 13.52 3.11 -7.62
CA ARG A 192 14.24 2.77 -8.85
C ARG A 192 15.19 1.59 -8.67
N VAL A 193 15.85 1.48 -7.52
CA VAL A 193 16.70 0.32 -7.17
C VAL A 193 15.85 -0.95 -7.13
N ARG A 194 14.69 -0.93 -6.44
CA ARG A 194 13.74 -2.06 -6.41
C ARG A 194 13.32 -2.47 -7.82
N LEU A 195 12.87 -1.51 -8.63
CA LEU A 195 12.51 -1.77 -10.02
C LEU A 195 13.66 -2.41 -10.81
N ALA A 196 14.85 -1.80 -10.80
CA ALA A 196 15.99 -2.29 -11.55
C ALA A 196 16.51 -3.67 -11.09
N THR A 197 16.30 -4.01 -9.81
CA THR A 197 16.68 -5.31 -9.23
C THR A 197 15.70 -6.39 -9.67
N TYR A 198 14.40 -6.10 -9.59
CA TYR A 198 13.34 -7.10 -9.71
C TYR A 198 12.75 -7.25 -11.12
N PHE A 199 12.85 -6.23 -11.98
CA PHE A 199 12.18 -6.21 -13.28
C PHE A 199 12.67 -7.29 -14.25
N ALA A 200 13.86 -7.87 -14.03
CA ALA A 200 14.36 -8.97 -14.84
C ALA A 200 13.56 -10.27 -14.64
N ASP A 201 13.05 -10.51 -13.43
CA ASP A 201 12.22 -11.66 -13.11
C ASP A 201 10.76 -11.44 -13.56
N PRO A 202 10.13 -12.39 -14.28
CA PRO A 202 8.76 -12.21 -14.80
C PRO A 202 7.69 -12.00 -13.72
N GLU A 203 7.75 -12.76 -12.62
CA GLU A 203 6.75 -12.67 -11.55
C GLU A 203 6.87 -11.32 -10.84
N GLN A 204 8.10 -10.95 -10.47
CA GLN A 204 8.38 -9.68 -9.82
C GLN A 204 8.12 -8.49 -10.75
N ARG A 205 8.36 -8.62 -12.06
CA ARG A 205 7.99 -7.62 -13.06
C ARG A 205 6.49 -7.33 -13.02
N HIS A 206 5.64 -8.35 -12.94
CA HIS A 206 4.20 -8.14 -12.80
C HIS A 206 3.86 -7.37 -11.53
N LYS A 207 4.52 -7.68 -10.40
CA LYS A 207 4.35 -6.93 -9.15
C LYS A 207 4.79 -5.47 -9.31
N CYS A 208 5.91 -5.21 -9.97
CA CYS A 208 6.37 -3.84 -10.26
C CYS A 208 5.38 -3.05 -11.12
N ILE A 209 4.80 -3.68 -12.14
CA ILE A 209 3.78 -3.05 -13.00
C ILE A 209 2.53 -2.70 -12.19
N ARG A 210 2.01 -3.66 -11.41
CA ARG A 210 0.84 -3.45 -10.54
C ARG A 210 1.08 -2.32 -9.53
N ALA A 211 2.23 -2.32 -8.87
CA ALA A 211 2.58 -1.28 -7.90
C ALA A 211 2.61 0.11 -8.55
N ARG A 212 3.16 0.22 -9.76
CA ARG A 212 3.19 1.49 -10.50
C ARG A 212 1.79 1.96 -10.90
N LEU A 213 0.93 1.06 -11.37
CA LEU A 213 -0.46 1.37 -11.71
C LEU A 213 -1.26 1.81 -10.47
N GLN A 214 -1.14 1.09 -9.35
CA GLN A 214 -1.81 1.49 -8.10
C GLN A 214 -1.31 2.85 -7.59
N ALA A 215 0.00 3.11 -7.68
CA ALA A 215 0.55 4.42 -7.33
C ALA A 215 -0.02 5.54 -8.23
N LEU A 216 -0.10 5.31 -9.55
CA LEU A 216 -0.74 6.26 -10.47
C LEU A 216 -2.20 6.51 -10.10
N SER A 217 -2.95 5.45 -9.80
CA SER A 217 -4.34 5.55 -9.37
C SER A 217 -4.51 6.38 -8.08
N ILE A 218 -3.64 6.19 -7.09
CA ILE A 218 -3.61 7.02 -5.87
C ILE A 218 -3.29 8.48 -6.23
N LEU A 219 -2.29 8.71 -7.08
CA LEU A 219 -1.90 10.05 -7.48
C LEU A 219 -3.05 10.78 -8.19
N SER A 220 -3.73 10.13 -9.14
CA SER A 220 -4.88 10.72 -9.85
C SER A 220 -6.05 11.04 -8.93
N TYR A 221 -6.28 10.27 -7.85
CA TYR A 221 -7.31 10.60 -6.87
C TYR A 221 -6.90 11.71 -5.89
N THR A 222 -5.61 11.81 -5.59
CA THR A 222 -5.09 12.71 -4.56
C THR A 222 -4.72 14.07 -5.12
N PHE A 223 -4.29 14.12 -6.37
CA PHE A 223 -3.82 15.32 -7.04
C PHE A 223 -4.70 15.57 -8.27
N ASP A 224 -4.89 16.84 -8.61
CA ASP A 224 -5.45 17.22 -9.90
C ASP A 224 -4.39 17.00 -10.98
N VAL A 225 -4.29 15.74 -11.41
CA VAL A 225 -3.30 15.33 -12.40
C VAL A 225 -3.91 15.50 -13.78
N ASP A 226 -3.54 16.59 -14.47
CA ASP A 226 -3.84 16.72 -15.90
C ASP A 226 -3.06 15.62 -16.64
N GLU A 227 -3.78 14.74 -17.34
CA GLU A 227 -3.27 13.64 -18.18
C GLU A 227 -2.07 14.06 -19.05
N ARG A 228 -2.03 15.31 -19.49
CA ARG A 228 -0.94 15.90 -20.28
C ARG A 228 0.43 15.86 -19.57
N HIS A 229 0.46 15.73 -18.25
CA HIS A 229 1.69 15.67 -17.45
C HIS A 229 2.14 14.26 -17.07
N LEU A 230 1.29 13.24 -17.22
CA LEU A 230 1.64 11.86 -16.87
C LEU A 230 2.38 11.17 -18.00
N TYR A 231 1.74 11.10 -19.19
CA TYR A 231 2.26 10.48 -20.40
C TYR A 231 1.20 10.57 -21.52
N PRO A 232 1.52 11.10 -22.72
CA PRO A 232 0.59 11.06 -23.86
C PRO A 232 0.27 9.61 -24.24
N ASN A 233 -1.00 9.27 -24.44
CA ASN A 233 -1.53 7.93 -24.79
C ASN A 233 -1.59 6.92 -23.63
N LEU A 234 -1.42 7.35 -22.37
CA LEU A 234 -1.52 6.44 -21.22
C LEU A 234 -2.87 5.71 -21.18
N LEU A 235 -3.97 6.41 -21.47
CA LEU A 235 -5.30 5.80 -21.47
C LEU A 235 -5.42 4.70 -22.53
N ASP A 236 -4.90 4.93 -23.73
CA ASP A 236 -4.95 3.96 -24.82
C ASP A 236 -4.16 2.69 -24.46
N GLU A 237 -2.94 2.85 -23.93
CA GLU A 237 -2.14 1.71 -23.43
C GLU A 237 -2.84 0.95 -22.29
N LEU A 238 -3.56 1.65 -21.40
CA LEU A 238 -4.35 1.00 -20.35
C LEU A 238 -5.53 0.21 -20.92
N VAL A 239 -6.17 0.68 -21.98
CA VAL A 239 -7.22 -0.06 -22.70
C VAL A 239 -6.64 -1.31 -23.36
N GLU A 240 -5.50 -1.21 -24.04
CA GLU A 240 -4.81 -2.37 -24.62
C GLU A 240 -4.47 -3.44 -23.56
N VAL A 241 -4.06 -3.02 -22.36
CA VAL A 241 -3.83 -3.94 -21.23
C VAL A 241 -5.10 -4.71 -20.84
N LEU A 242 -6.29 -4.11 -20.96
CA LEU A 242 -7.56 -4.79 -20.68
C LEU A 242 -7.91 -5.85 -21.74
N GLU A 243 -7.34 -5.76 -22.93
CA GLU A 243 -7.52 -6.74 -24.01
C GLU A 243 -6.64 -7.99 -23.84
N LEU A 244 -5.67 -7.96 -22.93
CA LEU A 244 -4.84 -9.13 -22.62
C LEU A 244 -5.69 -10.32 -22.11
N PRO A 245 -5.25 -11.56 -22.39
CA PRO A 245 -5.98 -12.74 -21.94
C PRO A 245 -6.07 -12.80 -20.42
N ASP A 246 -7.16 -13.38 -19.94
CA ASP A 246 -7.35 -13.64 -18.52
C ASP A 246 -6.36 -14.70 -18.00
N GLY A 247 -6.23 -14.82 -16.68
CA GLY A 247 -5.24 -15.66 -16.02
C GLY A 247 -4.13 -14.82 -15.39
N GLN A 248 -2.88 -14.99 -15.83
CA GLN A 248 -1.72 -14.34 -15.20
C GLN A 248 -1.76 -12.80 -15.20
N TYR A 249 -2.53 -12.19 -16.11
CA TYR A 249 -2.65 -10.74 -16.22
C TYR A 249 -3.82 -10.14 -15.43
N MET A 250 -4.66 -10.97 -14.79
CA MET A 250 -5.88 -10.49 -14.12
C MET A 250 -5.60 -9.41 -13.07
N GLY A 251 -4.53 -9.58 -12.30
CA GLY A 251 -4.10 -8.58 -11.32
C GLY A 251 -3.65 -7.25 -11.95
N ILE A 252 -3.02 -7.29 -13.13
CA ILE A 252 -2.62 -6.09 -13.88
C ILE A 252 -3.85 -5.42 -14.48
N LYS A 253 -4.76 -6.18 -15.10
CA LYS A 253 -6.03 -5.68 -15.64
C LYS A 253 -6.86 -4.95 -14.57
N ALA A 254 -6.97 -5.54 -13.38
CA ALA A 254 -7.66 -4.90 -12.26
C ALA A 254 -7.01 -3.57 -11.84
N CYS A 255 -5.67 -3.50 -11.81
CA CYS A 255 -4.96 -2.26 -11.49
C CYS A 255 -5.11 -1.21 -12.61
N ALA A 256 -5.08 -1.63 -13.88
CA ALA A 256 -5.29 -0.76 -15.03
C ALA A 256 -6.69 -0.13 -14.99
N LEU A 257 -7.73 -0.93 -14.73
CA LEU A 257 -9.10 -0.46 -14.59
C LEU A 257 -9.27 0.55 -13.44
N ARG A 258 -8.65 0.30 -12.28
CA ARG A 258 -8.65 1.26 -11.15
C ARG A 258 -7.94 2.56 -11.51
N THR A 259 -6.84 2.47 -12.27
CA THR A 259 -6.07 3.64 -12.73
C THR A 259 -6.91 4.48 -13.68
N MET A 260 -7.51 3.86 -14.70
CA MET A 260 -8.43 4.54 -15.62
C MET A 260 -9.61 5.18 -14.87
N THR A 261 -10.21 4.45 -13.93
CA THR A 261 -11.32 4.97 -13.11
C THR A 261 -10.88 6.18 -12.29
N ALA A 262 -9.66 6.19 -11.74
CA ALA A 262 -9.13 7.32 -11.00
C ALA A 262 -8.94 8.55 -11.89
N ILE A 263 -8.30 8.36 -13.05
CA ILE A 263 -8.06 9.41 -14.05
C ILE A 263 -9.39 10.01 -14.54
N VAL A 264 -10.35 9.18 -14.95
CA VAL A 264 -11.65 9.67 -15.43
C VAL A 264 -12.40 10.43 -14.33
N ASN A 265 -12.32 9.98 -13.07
CA ASN A 265 -12.98 10.67 -11.97
C ASN A 265 -12.31 12.01 -11.61
N SER A 266 -10.99 12.13 -11.71
CA SER A 266 -10.32 13.43 -11.52
C SER A 266 -10.77 14.43 -12.58
N HIS A 267 -10.91 14.00 -13.85
CA HIS A 267 -11.44 14.85 -14.91
C HIS A 267 -12.88 15.34 -14.68
N ARG A 268 -13.74 14.53 -14.04
CA ARG A 268 -15.12 14.95 -13.73
C ARG A 268 -15.19 15.96 -12.59
N LEU A 269 -14.21 15.95 -11.68
CA LEU A 269 -14.10 16.90 -10.57
C LEU A 269 -13.46 18.23 -10.96
N GLY A 270 -12.72 18.26 -12.08
CA GLY A 270 -12.10 19.47 -12.65
C GLY A 270 -12.98 20.21 -13.68
N VAL A 271 -14.28 19.89 -13.77
CA VAL A 271 -15.24 20.66 -14.57
C VAL A 271 -15.92 21.72 -13.70
N GLU A 272 -15.18 22.78 -13.37
CA GLU A 272 -15.73 24.09 -13.00
C GLU A 272 -14.96 25.19 -13.76
#